data_AF-A0A0F4Q1M8-F1
#
_entry.id   AF-A0A0F4Q1M8-F1
#
_cell.length_a   1.000
_cell.length_b   1.000
_cell.length_c   1.000
_cell.angle_alpha   90.00
_cell.angle_beta   90.00
_cell.angle_gamma   90.00
#
_symmetry.space_group_name_H-M   'P 1'
#
loop_
_entity.id
_entity.type
_entity.pdbx_description
1 polymer ?
#
loop_
_entity_poly.entity_id
_entity_poly.type
_entity_poly.pdbx_seq_one_letter_code
_entity_poly.pdbx_strand_id
1 'polypeptide(L)'
;MWNQTDNGETIGTIGSESGEIIKDEEHSKGARLTLEKGGDVAPYSITSGVYGCFFHTTYLSTLEEGLSELDAMKAEISEFFDTETTSDEEHDWIMAFVGRH
;
A
#
# COMPACT_ATOMS: atom_id res chain seq x y z
N MET A 1 7.92 -11.63 -1.33
CA MET A 1 7.18 -12.06 -0.13
C MET A 1 6.87 -10.83 0.70
N TRP A 2 5.64 -10.73 1.24
CA TRP A 2 5.21 -9.67 2.15
C TRP A 2 5.49 -10.07 3.61
N ASN A 3 6.02 -9.15 4.40
CA ASN A 3 6.30 -9.33 5.82
C ASN A 3 5.88 -8.08 6.60
N GLN A 4 5.69 -8.21 7.92
CA GLN A 4 5.49 -7.03 8.77
C GLN A 4 6.70 -6.11 8.70
N THR A 5 6.46 -4.83 8.45
CA THR A 5 7.50 -3.80 8.49
C THR A 5 8.07 -3.69 9.90
N ASP A 6 9.38 -3.49 10.03
CA ASP A 6 10.07 -3.25 11.32
C ASP A 6 9.68 -4.27 12.41
N ASN A 7 9.47 -5.54 12.04
CA ASN A 7 9.00 -6.61 12.92
C ASN A 7 7.68 -6.30 13.66
N GLY A 8 6.84 -5.42 13.10
CA GLY A 8 5.57 -4.99 13.67
C GLY A 8 5.66 -3.85 14.68
N GLU A 9 6.83 -3.22 14.86
CA GLU A 9 7.00 -2.10 15.81
C GLU A 9 6.17 -0.87 15.45
N THR A 10 5.73 -0.75 14.19
CA THR A 10 4.91 0.37 13.72
C THR A 10 3.43 0.23 14.07
N ILE A 11 2.95 -0.98 14.40
CA ILE A 11 1.53 -1.22 14.68
C ILE A 11 1.09 -0.49 15.96
N GLY A 12 -0.03 0.22 15.88
CA GLY A 12 -0.55 1.06 16.97
C GLY A 12 0.11 2.44 17.08
N THR A 13 1.08 2.76 16.21
CA THR A 13 1.65 4.11 16.10
C THR A 13 0.84 4.95 15.09
N ILE A 14 1.16 6.24 15.00
CA ILE A 14 0.51 7.16 14.06
C ILE A 14 1.23 7.12 12.72
N GLY A 15 0.48 6.88 11.64
CA GLY A 15 1.00 6.85 10.28
C GLY A 15 1.00 8.22 9.59
N SER A 16 1.22 8.20 8.27
CA SER A 16 1.38 9.43 7.47
C SER A 16 0.07 10.18 7.26
N GLU A 17 -1.07 9.51 7.36
CA GLU A 17 -2.41 10.08 7.21
C GLU A 17 -3.06 10.42 8.57
N SER A 18 -2.24 10.57 9.61
CA SER A 18 -2.62 10.86 11.00
C SER A 18 -3.47 9.76 11.67
N GLY A 19 -3.63 8.59 11.05
CA GLY A 19 -4.38 7.47 11.61
C GLY A 19 -3.51 6.51 12.41
N GLU A 20 -4.15 5.64 13.20
CA GLU A 20 -3.49 4.53 13.87
C GLU A 20 -3.15 3.44 12.85
N ILE A 21 -1.89 3.05 12.75
CA ILE A 21 -1.44 1.95 11.89
C ILE A 21 -2.00 0.63 12.42
N ILE A 22 -2.83 -0.04 11.61
CA ILE A 22 -3.41 -1.34 11.95
C ILE A 22 -2.86 -2.50 11.11
N LYS A 23 -2.28 -2.20 9.93
CA LYS A 23 -1.42 -3.12 9.18
C LYS A 23 -0.31 -2.33 8.51
N ASP A 24 0.88 -2.92 8.49
CA ASP A 24 2.05 -2.34 7.84
C ASP A 24 2.91 -3.48 7.32
N GLU A 25 2.96 -3.63 6.01
CA GLU A 25 3.63 -4.74 5.36
C GLU A 25 4.57 -4.27 4.27
N GLU A 26 5.77 -4.83 4.26
CA GLU A 26 6.81 -4.59 3.27
C GLU A 26 7.04 -5.83 2.41
N HIS A 27 7.10 -5.63 1.11
CA HIS A 27 7.51 -6.63 0.14
C HIS A 27 9.03 -6.65 0.00
N SER A 28 9.63 -7.85 -0.02
CA SER A 28 11.08 -8.07 -0.14
C SER A 28 11.75 -7.44 -1.38
N LYS A 29 10.97 -6.98 -2.37
CA LYS A 29 11.46 -6.29 -3.58
C LYS A 29 11.30 -4.76 -3.51
N GLY A 30 10.95 -4.21 -2.34
CA GLY A 30 10.93 -2.76 -2.10
C GLY A 30 9.58 -2.09 -2.31
N ALA A 31 8.49 -2.69 -1.83
CA ALA A 31 7.19 -2.02 -1.74
C ALA A 31 6.68 -2.04 -0.30
N ARG A 32 5.89 -1.06 0.10
CA ARG A 32 5.26 -1.00 1.42
C ARG A 32 3.81 -0.57 1.30
N LEU A 33 2.95 -1.22 2.07
CA LEU A 33 1.54 -0.87 2.20
C LEU A 33 1.22 -0.69 3.68
N THR A 34 0.66 0.47 4.02
CA THR A 34 0.28 0.83 5.39
C THR A 34 -1.21 1.15 5.44
N LEU A 35 -1.98 0.33 6.14
CA LEU A 35 -3.40 0.58 6.43
C LEU A 35 -3.51 1.31 7.78
N GLU A 36 -4.08 2.51 7.74
CA GLU A 36 -4.33 3.35 8.91
C GLU A 36 -5.84 3.43 9.20
N LYS A 37 -6.19 3.65 10.47
CA LYS A 37 -7.55 3.84 10.96
C LYS A 37 -7.68 5.20 11.65
N GLY A 38 -8.76 5.92 11.31
CA GLY A 38 -9.13 7.17 11.96
C GLY A 38 -8.26 8.37 11.58
N GLY A 39 -7.80 8.41 10.32
CA GLY A 39 -7.03 9.53 9.79
C GLY A 39 -7.87 10.79 9.53
N ASP A 40 -7.21 11.86 9.10
CA ASP A 40 -7.83 13.19 8.96
C ASP A 40 -8.85 13.29 7.80
N VAL A 41 -8.63 12.52 6.73
CA VAL A 41 -9.39 12.62 5.48
C VAL A 41 -10.52 11.59 5.41
N ALA A 42 -10.27 10.36 5.85
CA ALA A 42 -11.22 9.26 5.77
C ALA A 42 -11.08 8.30 6.96
N PRO A 43 -12.12 7.49 7.26
CA PRO A 43 -12.08 6.53 8.36
C PRO A 43 -10.94 5.51 8.27
N TYR A 44 -10.54 5.16 7.05
CA TYR A 44 -9.38 4.30 6.77
C TYR A 44 -8.62 4.84 5.55
N SER A 45 -7.32 4.60 5.53
CA SER A 45 -6.48 4.92 4.37
C SER A 45 -5.42 3.85 4.18
N ILE A 46 -5.06 3.58 2.92
CA ILE A 46 -3.90 2.78 2.59
C ILE A 46 -2.88 3.67 1.90
N THR A 47 -1.75 3.88 2.57
CA THR A 47 -0.57 4.45 1.91
C THR A 47 0.16 3.31 1.21
N SER A 48 0.25 3.40 -0.11
CA SER A 48 0.93 2.44 -0.98
C SER A 48 2.18 3.06 -1.60
N GLY A 49 3.25 2.29 -1.71
CA GLY A 49 4.44 2.78 -2.39
C GLY A 49 5.40 1.69 -2.83
N VAL A 50 6.07 1.96 -3.95
CA VAL A 50 7.23 1.21 -4.44
C VAL A 50 8.43 2.15 -4.38
N TYR A 51 9.47 1.75 -3.64
CA TYR A 51 10.61 2.61 -3.35
C TYR A 51 11.34 3.05 -4.61
N GLY A 52 11.45 4.36 -4.80
CA GLY A 52 12.07 4.96 -5.98
C GLY A 52 11.13 5.14 -7.17
N CYS A 53 9.90 4.63 -7.09
CA CYS A 53 8.92 4.69 -8.20
C CYS A 53 7.74 5.60 -7.87
N PHE A 54 6.90 5.25 -6.88
CA PHE A 54 5.71 6.03 -6.54
C PHE A 54 5.28 5.89 -5.08
N PHE A 55 4.44 6.84 -4.65
CA PHE A 55 3.64 6.78 -3.43
C PHE A 55 2.23 7.28 -3.71
N HIS A 56 1.22 6.60 -3.19
CA HIS A 56 -0.19 6.93 -3.39
C HIS A 56 -1.03 6.54 -2.18
N THR A 57 -2.00 7.38 -1.82
CA THR A 57 -2.93 7.13 -0.70
C THR A 57 -4.34 6.88 -1.21
N THR A 58 -4.87 5.71 -0.89
CA THR A 58 -6.27 5.31 -1.16
C THR A 58 -7.11 5.53 0.09
N TYR A 59 -8.27 6.17 -0.05
CA TYR A 59 -9.17 6.48 1.07
C TYR A 59 -10.40 5.57 1.07
N LEU A 60 -10.73 5.00 2.23
CA LEU A 60 -11.73 3.93 2.37
C LEU A 60 -12.70 4.24 3.50
N SER A 61 -13.92 3.70 3.43
CA SER A 61 -14.97 4.00 4.41
C SER A 61 -15.04 2.97 5.54
N THR A 62 -14.65 1.72 5.27
CA THR A 62 -14.75 0.62 6.24
C THR A 62 -13.47 -0.20 6.35
N LEU A 63 -13.31 -0.90 7.48
CA LEU A 63 -12.19 -1.81 7.68
C LEU A 63 -12.24 -3.00 6.70
N GLU A 64 -13.42 -3.52 6.39
CA GLU A 64 -13.58 -4.64 5.47
C GLU A 64 -13.10 -4.27 4.07
N GLU A 65 -13.48 -3.09 3.57
CA GLU A 65 -12.96 -2.52 2.32
C GLU A 65 -11.43 -2.40 2.40
N GLY A 66 -10.89 -1.81 3.47
CA GLY A 66 -9.44 -1.62 3.59
C GLY A 66 -8.64 -2.92 3.65
N LEU A 67 -9.16 -3.98 4.27
CA LEU A 67 -8.51 -5.29 4.27
C LEU A 67 -8.56 -5.96 2.89
N SER A 68 -9.72 -5.89 2.22
CA SER A 68 -9.87 -6.42 0.86
C SER A 68 -8.97 -5.70 -0.14
N GLU A 69 -8.90 -4.37 -0.03
CA GLU A 69 -8.10 -3.51 -0.91
C GLU A 69 -6.60 -3.75 -0.72
N LEU A 70 -6.17 -3.87 0.54
CA LEU A 70 -4.80 -4.21 0.88
C LEU A 70 -4.38 -5.54 0.24
N ASP A 71 -5.20 -6.58 0.36
CA ASP A 71 -4.90 -7.89 -0.23
C ASP A 71 -4.87 -7.84 -1.76
N ALA A 72 -5.75 -7.05 -2.39
CA ALA A 72 -5.74 -6.82 -3.83
C ALA A 72 -4.46 -6.11 -4.30
N MET A 73 -4.08 -5.01 -3.66
CA MET A 73 -2.84 -4.28 -3.95
C MET A 73 -1.60 -5.17 -3.78
N LYS A 74 -1.56 -5.99 -2.72
CA LYS A 74 -0.46 -6.94 -2.50
C LYS A 74 -0.31 -7.92 -3.64
N ALA A 75 -1.41 -8.49 -4.12
CA ALA A 75 -1.40 -9.42 -5.24
C ALA A 75 -0.89 -8.72 -6.51
N GLU A 76 -1.42 -7.55 -6.82
CA GLU A 76 -1.08 -6.81 -8.04
C GLU A 76 0.39 -6.36 -8.06
N ILE A 77 0.89 -5.78 -6.96
CA ILE A 77 2.31 -5.40 -6.84
C ILE A 77 3.23 -6.62 -6.91
N SER A 78 2.81 -7.76 -6.35
CA SER A 78 3.63 -8.99 -6.43
C SER A 78 3.73 -9.50 -7.86
N GLU A 79 2.63 -9.46 -8.62
CA GLU A 79 2.60 -9.83 -10.03
C GLU A 79 3.45 -8.87 -10.88
N PHE A 80 3.34 -7.56 -10.63
CA PHE A 80 4.18 -6.56 -11.28
C PHE A 80 5.68 -6.87 -11.08
N PHE A 81 6.08 -7.17 -9.85
CA PHE A 81 7.46 -7.51 -9.55
C PHE A 81 7.96 -8.84 -10.15
N ASP A 82 7.06 -9.76 -10.48
CA ASP A 82 7.40 -11.04 -11.11
C ASP A 82 7.35 -10.97 -12.65
N THR A 83 6.99 -9.81 -13.20
CA THR A 83 6.93 -9.53 -14.63
C THR A 83 8.14 -8.70 -15.05
N GLU A 84 8.83 -9.11 -16.12
CA GLU A 84 9.86 -8.27 -16.73
C GLU A 84 9.19 -7.17 -17.56
N THR A 85 9.41 -5.90 -17.18
CA THR A 85 8.82 -4.74 -17.84
C THR A 85 9.90 -3.80 -18.37
N THR A 86 9.59 -3.10 -19.44
CA THR A 86 10.31 -1.89 -19.86
C THR A 86 9.92 -0.69 -18.98
N SER A 87 10.67 0.41 -19.05
CA SER A 87 10.35 1.62 -18.28
C SER A 87 9.01 2.26 -18.68
N ASP A 88 8.61 2.15 -19.95
CA ASP A 88 7.33 2.68 -20.43
C ASP A 88 6.16 1.83 -19.88
N GLU A 89 6.32 0.50 -19.88
CA GLU A 89 5.33 -0.42 -19.31
C GLU A 89 5.20 -0.27 -17.78
N GLU A 90 6.31 -0.02 -17.08
CA GLU A 90 6.29 0.32 -15.65
C GLU A 90 5.51 1.62 -15.39
N HIS A 91 5.74 2.66 -16.20
CA HIS A 91 5.01 3.91 -16.06
C HIS A 91 3.50 3.72 -16.29
N ASP A 92 3.13 3.03 -17.36
CA ASP A 92 1.72 2.73 -17.69
C ASP A 92 1.06 1.91 -16.58
N TRP A 93 1.78 0.93 -16.02
CA TRP A 93 1.28 0.14 -14.90
C TRP A 93 1.05 0.99 -13.66
N ILE A 94 2.00 1.87 -13.28
CA ILE A 94 1.86 2.78 -12.13
C ILE A 94 0.64 3.69 -12.31
N MET A 95 0.48 4.28 -13.49
CA MET A 95 -0.67 5.15 -13.79
C MET A 95 -1.99 4.40 -13.69
N ALA A 96 -2.02 3.13 -14.11
CA ALA A 96 -3.19 2.30 -14.01
C ALA A 96 -3.47 1.85 -12.57
N PHE A 97 -2.45 1.52 -11.78
CA PHE A 97 -2.54 1.17 -10.36
C PHE A 97 -3.14 2.34 -9.57
N VAL A 98 -2.56 3.52 -9.69
CA VAL A 98 -3.02 4.76 -9.03
C VAL A 98 -4.42 5.21 -9.52
N GLY A 99 -4.85 4.79 -10.71
CA GLY A 99 -6.19 5.07 -11.20
C GLY A 99 -7.27 4.10 -10.73
N ARG A 100 -6.88 2.89 -10.30
CA ARG A 100 -7.79 1.86 -9.78
C ARG A 100 -8.05 2.03 -8.29
N HIS A 101 -7.00 2.38 -7.57
CA HIS A 101 -6.95 2.55 -6.13
C HIS A 101 -7.07 4.03 -5.74
#